data_AF-W2TKS6-F1
#
_entry.id   AF-W2TKS6-F1
#
_cell.length_a   1.000
_cell.length_b   1.000
_cell.length_c   1.000
_cell.angle_alpha   90.00
_cell.angle_beta   90.00
_cell.angle_gamma   90.00
#
_symmetry.space_group_name_H-M   'P 1'
#
loop_
_entity.id
_entity.type
_entity.pdbx_description
1 polymer ?
#
loop_
_entity_poly.entity_id
_entity_poly.type
_entity_poly.pdbx_seq_one_letter_code
_entity_poly.pdbx_strand_id
1 'polypeptide(L)'
;MRSGGVCKEDKDCPVGSGSICVYSQCVGAIKCQTSADCPVEPYMECIRSQCQETSYPCRIDADCPSRVPMKCSQQRCVRDNDFCNNDQECYSRGFKVCVDHRCVKQQHCQSNRDCRSYPAEICLNSVCVEASRCRDDSDCSQNQGMFCIASVCQELRQSCLLDSDCPLDLWVFCIKNKCTKLGQRCSTDRDCPPNSFCVGSKCNKPISCYSDPDCSNFPGAYCLNSKCTNALPCQKDSECQVNDDVYCVNSACRKLGQPCGREQECPYQPFVECVELKCVKAGQIRSCETDADCPSFPPMG
;
A
#
# COMPACT_ATOMS: atom_id res chain seq x y z
N MET A 1 39.91 27.57 36.62
CA MET A 1 38.75 26.66 36.61
C MET A 1 38.74 25.95 37.97
N ARG A 2 37.87 26.37 38.90
CA ARG A 2 37.69 25.65 40.17
C ARG A 2 36.39 24.86 40.07
N SER A 3 36.48 23.55 40.27
CA SER A 3 35.43 22.55 40.11
C SER A 3 34.15 22.96 40.85
N GLY A 4 33.09 23.25 40.08
CA GLY A 4 31.75 23.48 40.61
C GLY A 4 31.12 22.15 41.03
N GLY A 5 30.51 22.13 42.21
CA GLY A 5 29.82 20.95 42.73
C GLY A 5 28.68 20.47 41.82
N VAL A 6 28.28 19.21 41.99
CA VAL A 6 27.07 18.66 41.35
C VAL A 6 25.84 19.14 42.12
N CYS A 7 24.78 19.50 41.43
CA CYS A 7 23.54 20.02 42.01
C CYS A 7 22.31 19.38 41.34
N LYS A 8 21.16 19.42 42.01
CA LYS A 8 19.85 19.13 41.43
C LYS A 8 18.98 20.38 41.33
N GLU A 9 19.19 21.32 42.23
CA GLU A 9 18.50 22.60 42.32
C GLU A 9 19.47 23.68 42.83
N ASP A 10 19.16 24.95 42.58
CA ASP A 10 20.09 26.07 42.84
C ASP A 10 20.56 26.17 44.30
N LYS A 11 19.72 25.71 45.24
CA LYS A 11 20.06 25.69 46.67
C LYS A 11 21.15 24.68 47.05
N ASP A 12 21.46 23.73 46.16
CA ASP A 12 22.55 22.77 46.34
C ASP A 12 23.92 23.42 46.04
N CYS A 13 23.92 24.63 45.47
CA CYS A 13 25.14 25.35 45.12
C CYS A 13 25.70 26.21 46.26
N PRO A 14 27.03 26.45 46.30
CA PRO A 14 27.69 27.12 47.41
C PRO A 14 27.13 28.53 47.69
N VAL A 15 26.53 28.68 48.87
CA VAL A 15 25.91 29.93 49.33
C VAL A 15 26.97 31.03 49.43
N GLY A 16 26.82 32.11 48.65
CA GLY A 16 27.69 33.28 48.67
C GLY A 16 28.30 33.69 47.32
N SER A 17 28.09 32.92 46.25
CA SER A 17 28.67 33.20 44.91
C SER A 17 27.66 33.43 43.78
N GLY A 18 26.35 33.44 44.10
CA GLY A 18 25.28 33.53 43.09
C GLY A 18 25.33 32.38 42.10
N SER A 19 25.80 31.21 42.54
CA SER A 19 25.91 30.01 41.70
C SER A 19 24.54 29.35 41.54
N ILE A 20 24.25 28.95 40.30
CA ILE A 20 22.98 28.35 39.87
C ILE A 20 23.24 26.94 39.34
N CYS A 21 22.23 26.09 39.42
CA CYS A 21 22.31 24.72 38.96
C CYS A 21 21.96 24.62 37.48
N VAL A 22 22.96 24.44 36.63
CA VAL A 22 22.79 24.31 35.19
C VAL A 22 23.29 22.93 34.76
N TYR A 23 22.40 22.13 34.16
CA TYR A 23 22.69 20.75 33.72
C TYR A 23 23.41 19.89 34.78
N SER A 24 22.92 19.94 36.02
CA SER A 24 23.49 19.24 37.18
C SER A 24 24.87 19.73 37.64
N GLN A 25 25.32 20.90 37.21
CA GLN A 25 26.58 21.50 37.65
C GLN A 25 26.35 22.92 38.20
N CYS A 26 26.98 23.21 39.34
CA CYS A 26 27.00 24.56 39.89
C CYS A 26 27.91 25.44 39.05
N VAL A 27 27.31 26.37 38.30
CA VAL A 27 28.03 27.41 37.57
C VAL A 27 27.96 28.71 38.37
N GLY A 28 29.06 29.47 38.41
CA GLY A 28 29.07 30.80 39.03
C GLY A 28 28.16 31.77 38.28
N ALA A 29 27.75 32.85 38.94
CA ALA A 29 26.86 33.88 38.37
C ALA A 29 27.24 34.23 36.93
N ILE A 30 26.35 33.92 35.98
CA ILE A 30 26.56 34.18 34.56
C ILE A 30 26.46 35.68 34.34
N LYS A 31 27.56 36.31 33.93
CA LYS A 31 27.56 37.72 33.58
C LYS A 31 26.95 37.91 32.20
N CYS A 32 26.20 38.98 32.03
CA CYS A 32 25.51 39.30 30.79
C CYS A 32 25.57 40.81 30.54
N GLN A 33 25.41 41.21 29.27
CA GLN A 33 25.17 42.59 28.86
C GLN A 33 23.72 42.78 28.45
N THR A 34 23.11 41.75 27.85
CA THR A 34 21.71 41.69 27.44
C THR A 34 21.09 40.35 27.84
N SER A 35 19.76 40.25 27.91
CA SER A 35 19.08 38.97 28.19
C SER A 35 19.31 37.91 27.10
N ALA A 36 19.96 38.24 25.97
CA ALA A 36 20.39 37.26 24.97
C ALA A 36 21.65 36.49 25.38
N ASP A 37 22.44 37.03 26.33
CA ASP A 37 23.66 36.38 26.83
C ASP A 37 23.36 35.32 27.90
N CYS A 38 22.10 35.24 28.33
CA CYS A 38 21.66 34.33 29.37
C CYS A 38 21.16 33.00 28.80
N PRO A 39 21.33 31.89 29.54
CA PRO A 39 20.76 30.61 29.15
C PRO A 39 19.26 30.71 28.94
N VAL A 40 18.79 30.02 27.91
CA VAL A 40 17.36 29.91 27.61
C VAL A 40 16.68 28.92 28.57
N GLU A 41 17.45 28.00 29.17
CA GLU A 41 16.98 27.03 30.16
C GLU A 41 17.91 26.92 31.38
N PRO A 42 17.42 27.19 32.61
CA PRO A 42 16.12 27.81 32.93
C PRO A 42 16.06 29.26 32.41
N TYR A 43 14.86 29.82 32.25
CA TYR A 43 14.71 31.16 31.64
C TYR A 43 15.33 32.24 32.52
N MET A 44 16.35 32.93 32.00
CA MET A 44 17.07 33.96 32.73
C MET A 44 17.15 35.28 31.97
N GLU A 45 17.05 36.38 32.73
CA GLU A 45 17.18 37.74 32.22
C GLU A 45 18.45 38.39 32.71
N CYS A 46 18.97 39.34 31.92
CA CYS A 46 20.11 40.11 32.33
C CYS A 46 19.71 41.27 33.26
N ILE A 47 19.81 41.03 34.56
CA ILE A 47 19.49 42.02 35.58
C ILE A 47 20.79 42.46 36.25
N ARG A 48 21.14 43.74 36.09
CA ARG A 48 22.37 44.34 36.66
C ARG A 48 23.64 43.54 36.31
N SER A 49 23.73 43.17 35.02
CA SER A 49 24.84 42.40 34.46
C SER A 49 24.99 40.97 34.98
N GLN A 50 23.92 40.39 35.54
CA GLN A 50 23.86 38.99 35.96
C GLN A 50 22.58 38.34 35.45
N CYS A 51 22.69 37.10 34.97
CA CYS A 51 21.55 36.29 34.60
C CYS A 51 20.79 35.85 35.85
N GLN A 52 19.51 36.24 35.94
CA GLN A 52 18.62 35.89 37.06
C GLN A 52 17.36 35.21 36.53
N GLU A 53 16.93 34.15 37.21
CA GLU A 53 15.69 33.43 36.88
C GLU A 53 14.48 34.36 37.03
N THR A 54 13.70 34.51 35.96
CA THR A 54 12.50 35.37 35.95
C THR A 54 11.30 34.57 35.49
N SER A 55 10.34 34.34 36.38
CA SER A 55 9.03 33.80 36.01
C SER A 55 8.09 34.97 35.69
N TYR A 56 7.78 35.17 34.40
CA TYR A 56 6.89 36.26 34.01
C TYR A 56 5.44 35.97 34.42
N PRO A 57 4.78 36.94 35.08
CA PRO A 57 3.34 36.88 35.24
C PRO A 57 2.66 37.08 33.89
N CYS A 58 1.57 36.36 33.66
CA CYS A 58 0.78 36.47 32.44
C CYS A 58 -0.71 36.33 32.77
N ARG A 59 -1.55 36.82 31.86
CA ARG A 59 -3.00 36.56 31.83
C ARG A 59 -3.38 35.76 30.58
N ILE A 60 -2.70 36.02 29.47
CA ILE A 60 -2.86 35.34 28.19
C ILE A 60 -1.50 34.96 27.61
N ASP A 61 -1.47 34.02 26.66
CA ASP A 61 -0.22 33.53 26.03
C ASP A 61 0.58 34.66 25.36
N ALA A 62 -0.11 35.67 24.83
CA ALA A 62 0.53 36.83 24.20
C ALA A 62 1.30 37.74 25.18
N ASP A 63 1.07 37.60 26.49
CA ASP A 63 1.87 38.29 27.51
C ASP A 63 3.26 37.64 27.66
N CYS A 64 3.44 36.42 27.14
CA CYS A 64 4.68 35.69 27.26
C CYS A 64 5.69 36.09 26.17
N PRO A 65 6.99 36.14 26.50
CA PRO A 65 8.03 36.50 25.53
C PRO A 65 8.08 35.55 24.34
N SER A 66 8.15 36.09 23.12
CA SER A 66 8.12 35.29 21.88
C SER A 66 9.47 34.66 21.50
N ARG A 67 10.51 34.79 22.33
CA ARG A 67 11.85 34.21 22.05
C ARG A 67 11.84 32.69 22.10
N VAL A 68 10.88 32.12 22.81
CA VAL A 68 10.60 30.68 22.89
C VAL A 68 9.09 30.46 22.94
N PRO A 69 8.59 29.28 22.53
CA PRO A 69 7.16 28.97 22.62
C PRO A 69 6.76 28.84 24.09
N MET A 70 6.07 29.85 24.59
CA MET A 70 5.55 29.89 25.96
C MET A 70 4.04 30.06 25.93
N LYS A 71 3.38 29.47 26.92
CA LYS A 71 1.97 29.68 27.18
C LYS A 71 1.77 30.15 28.62
N CYS A 72 0.70 30.88 28.82
CA CYS A 72 0.28 31.30 30.13
C CYS A 72 -0.42 30.15 30.83
N SER A 73 0.18 29.66 31.93
CA SER A 73 -0.41 28.62 32.77
C SER A 73 -0.34 29.06 34.23
N GLN A 74 -1.47 29.05 34.92
CA GLN A 74 -1.55 29.46 36.33
C GLN A 74 -0.92 30.84 36.59
N GLN A 75 -1.20 31.80 35.70
CA GLN A 75 -0.67 33.17 35.73
C GLN A 75 0.85 33.28 35.60
N ARG A 76 1.52 32.22 35.13
CA ARG A 76 2.96 32.22 34.85
C ARG A 76 3.22 31.73 33.44
N CYS A 77 4.17 32.37 32.76
CA CYS A 77 4.64 31.86 31.49
C CYS A 77 5.40 30.55 31.72
N VAL A 78 4.90 29.47 31.14
CA VAL A 78 5.54 28.15 31.13
C VAL A 78 5.86 27.77 29.70
N ARG A 79 6.84 26.88 29.51
CA ARG A 79 7.14 26.33 28.19
C ARG A 79 5.90 25.62 27.63
N ASP A 80 5.57 25.91 26.37
CA ASP A 80 4.60 25.06 25.68
C ASP A 80 5.30 23.78 25.21
N ASN A 81 5.27 22.74 26.04
CA ASN A 81 5.84 21.42 25.72
C ASN A 81 5.14 20.72 24.55
N ASP A 82 4.04 21.27 24.04
CA ASP A 82 3.43 20.78 22.82
C ASP A 82 3.95 21.50 21.58
N PHE A 83 4.77 22.56 21.67
CA PHE A 83 5.41 23.16 20.49
C PHE A 83 6.67 22.39 20.11
N CYS A 84 6.91 22.22 18.81
CA CYS A 84 8.11 21.58 18.29
C CYS A 84 8.53 22.13 16.92
N ASN A 85 9.80 21.96 16.56
CA ASN A 85 10.32 22.15 15.20
C ASN A 85 10.71 20.83 14.53
N ASN A 86 10.91 19.77 15.31
CA ASN A 86 11.24 18.43 14.86
C ASN A 86 10.79 17.39 15.92
N ASP A 87 10.76 16.12 15.55
CA ASP A 87 10.26 15.03 16.41
C ASP A 87 11.05 14.85 17.70
N GLN A 88 12.34 15.21 17.73
CA GLN A 88 13.18 15.04 18.92
C GLN A 88 12.68 15.92 20.07
N GLU A 89 12.10 17.09 19.77
CA GLU A 89 11.57 18.02 20.78
C GLU A 89 10.34 17.46 21.53
N CYS A 90 9.73 16.38 21.03
CA CYS A 90 8.54 15.76 21.61
C CYS A 90 8.86 14.71 22.70
N TYR A 91 9.77 15.02 23.63
CA TYR A 91 10.31 14.16 24.71
C TYR A 91 9.30 13.63 25.78
N SER A 92 7.99 13.75 25.56
CA SER A 92 6.97 13.32 26.53
C SER A 92 6.85 11.78 26.57
N ARG A 93 6.49 11.18 27.72
CA ARG A 93 6.17 9.73 27.83
C ARG A 93 4.99 9.38 26.91
N GLY A 94 5.31 8.92 25.70
CA GLY A 94 4.39 8.54 24.62
C GLY A 94 5.00 8.95 23.29
N PHE A 95 5.00 8.06 22.30
CA PHE A 95 5.47 8.37 20.95
C PHE A 95 4.68 9.59 20.43
N LYS A 96 5.30 10.77 20.44
CA LYS A 96 4.74 12.01 19.92
C LYS A 96 5.63 12.46 18.76
N VAL A 97 5.02 12.94 17.67
CA VAL A 97 5.73 13.46 16.48
C VAL A 97 5.35 14.92 16.27
N CYS A 98 6.23 15.66 15.60
CA CYS A 98 6.04 17.06 15.33
C CYS A 98 5.26 17.26 14.03
N VAL A 99 4.02 17.74 14.15
CA VAL A 99 3.12 18.03 13.01
C VAL A 99 2.61 19.45 13.17
N ASP A 100 2.82 20.30 12.15
CA ASP A 100 2.43 21.71 12.15
C ASP A 100 2.84 22.47 13.43
N HIS A 101 4.11 22.31 13.83
CA HIS A 101 4.68 22.86 15.05
C HIS A 101 4.03 22.37 16.35
N ARG A 102 3.28 21.27 16.32
CA ARG A 102 2.69 20.66 17.51
C ARG A 102 3.06 19.20 17.69
N CYS A 103 3.46 18.83 18.91
CA CYS A 103 3.69 17.46 19.32
C CYS A 103 2.34 16.73 19.46
N VAL A 104 1.99 15.95 18.45
CA VAL A 104 0.78 15.11 18.44
C VAL A 104 1.12 13.70 18.90
N LYS A 105 0.21 13.05 19.63
CA LYS A 105 0.39 11.64 20.02
C LYS A 105 0.31 10.77 18.78
N GLN A 106 1.41 10.10 18.48
CA GLN A 106 1.49 9.15 17.39
C GLN A 106 0.58 7.96 17.72
N GLN A 107 -0.38 7.70 16.84
CA GLN A 107 -1.38 6.68 17.06
C GLN A 107 -0.79 5.31 16.70
N HIS A 108 -0.84 4.37 17.64
CA HIS A 108 -0.60 2.96 17.35
C HIS A 108 -1.81 2.36 16.65
N CYS A 109 -1.52 1.46 15.71
CA CYS A 109 -2.52 0.77 14.91
C CYS A 109 -2.10 -0.68 14.69
N GLN A 110 -3.07 -1.56 14.49
CA GLN A 110 -2.88 -2.92 13.97
C GLN A 110 -3.30 -3.00 12.50
N SER A 111 -4.19 -2.12 12.05
CA SER A 111 -4.70 -2.02 10.70
C SER A 111 -4.91 -0.57 10.27
N ASN A 112 -5.00 -0.31 8.97
CA ASN A 112 -5.25 1.04 8.45
C ASN A 112 -6.55 1.66 9.00
N ARG A 113 -7.56 0.84 9.31
CA ARG A 113 -8.84 1.30 9.87
C ARG A 113 -8.72 1.84 11.29
N ASP A 114 -7.64 1.52 11.99
CA ASP A 114 -7.41 2.06 13.33
C ASP A 114 -7.01 3.54 13.25
N CYS A 115 -6.44 4.00 12.13
CA CYS A 115 -6.01 5.38 11.97
C CYS A 115 -7.21 6.32 11.81
N ARG A 116 -7.28 7.35 12.67
CA ARG A 116 -8.40 8.29 12.73
C ARG A 116 -8.66 8.99 11.39
N SER A 117 -7.60 9.26 10.65
CA SER A 117 -7.67 9.99 9.38
C SER A 117 -7.67 9.07 8.15
N TYR A 118 -7.93 7.77 8.29
CA TYR A 118 -8.02 6.85 7.14
C TYR A 118 -9.06 7.35 6.11
N PRO A 119 -8.72 7.45 4.80
CA PRO A 119 -7.55 6.91 4.11
C PRO A 119 -6.33 7.84 3.98
N ALA A 120 -6.36 9.05 4.54
CA ALA A 120 -5.22 9.99 4.51
C ALA A 120 -4.05 9.52 5.39
N GLU A 121 -4.32 8.70 6.40
CA GLU A 121 -3.31 7.99 7.20
C GLU A 121 -3.45 6.48 7.03
N ILE A 122 -2.33 5.78 7.02
CA ILE A 122 -2.24 4.31 6.94
C ILE A 122 -1.44 3.77 8.11
N CYS A 123 -1.65 2.50 8.42
CA CYS A 123 -0.90 1.81 9.44
C CYS A 123 0.38 1.21 8.85
N LEU A 124 1.52 1.82 9.17
CA LEU A 124 2.83 1.33 8.76
C LEU A 124 3.66 1.01 10.01
N ASN A 125 4.17 -0.22 10.10
CA ASN A 125 4.99 -0.68 11.24
C ASN A 125 4.33 -0.43 12.62
N SER A 126 3.02 -0.68 12.71
CA SER A 126 2.18 -0.47 13.91
C SER A 126 1.96 0.98 14.32
N VAL A 127 2.14 1.90 13.37
CA VAL A 127 2.03 3.34 13.58
C VAL A 127 1.26 4.01 12.44
N CYS A 128 0.33 4.91 12.77
CA CYS A 128 -0.35 5.73 11.78
C CYS A 128 0.61 6.78 11.21
N VAL A 129 0.77 6.77 9.90
CA VAL A 129 1.60 7.72 9.15
C VAL A 129 0.80 8.28 7.97
N GLU A 130 1.19 9.46 7.48
CA GLU A 130 0.58 10.03 6.29
C GLU A 130 0.77 9.09 5.09
N ALA A 131 -0.30 8.88 4.34
CA ALA A 131 -0.31 7.94 3.26
C ALA A 131 0.38 8.53 2.01
N SER A 132 1.47 7.90 1.57
CA SER A 132 2.19 8.30 0.36
C SER A 132 1.29 8.16 -0.88
N ARG A 133 1.24 9.20 -1.70
CA ARG A 133 0.54 9.17 -2.99
C ARG A 133 1.34 8.37 -4.02
N CYS A 134 0.63 7.73 -4.94
CA CYS A 134 1.22 6.94 -6.01
C CYS A 134 0.38 7.00 -7.28
N ARG A 135 1.01 6.70 -8.42
CA ARG A 135 0.37 6.46 -9.72
C ARG A 135 0.32 4.97 -10.04
N ASP A 136 1.37 4.24 -9.70
CA ASP A 136 1.46 2.79 -9.86
C ASP A 136 2.29 2.14 -8.75
N ASP A 137 2.38 0.80 -8.76
CA ASP A 137 3.03 0.04 -7.69
C ASP A 137 4.54 0.32 -7.55
N SER A 138 5.20 0.84 -8.59
CA SER A 138 6.63 1.17 -8.52
C SER A 138 6.91 2.36 -7.60
N ASP A 139 5.95 3.28 -7.45
CA ASP A 139 6.04 4.40 -6.52
C ASP A 139 6.03 3.93 -5.04
N CYS A 140 5.52 2.73 -4.77
CA CYS A 140 5.42 2.15 -3.44
C CYS A 140 6.59 1.21 -3.08
N SER A 141 7.55 1.04 -3.98
CA SER A 141 8.65 0.07 -3.87
C SER A 141 9.61 0.27 -2.68
N GLN A 142 9.59 1.44 -2.04
CA GLN A 142 10.39 1.71 -0.84
C GLN A 142 10.01 0.81 0.35
N ASN A 143 8.77 0.28 0.36
CA ASN A 143 8.27 -0.58 1.42
C ASN A 143 7.75 -1.89 0.80
N GLN A 144 8.39 -3.02 1.13
CA GLN A 144 8.00 -4.32 0.61
C GLN A 144 6.54 -4.65 0.96
N GLY A 145 5.76 -5.11 -0.02
CA GLY A 145 4.37 -5.51 0.19
C GLY A 145 3.35 -4.35 0.17
N MET A 146 3.77 -3.14 -0.20
CA MET A 146 2.87 -2.03 -0.48
C MET A 146 2.45 -1.99 -1.94
N PHE A 147 1.20 -1.63 -2.16
CA PHE A 147 0.60 -1.49 -3.48
C PHE A 147 -0.02 -0.11 -3.63
N CYS A 148 -0.01 0.41 -4.84
CA CYS A 148 -0.74 1.61 -5.19
C CYS A 148 -2.21 1.26 -5.40
N ILE A 149 -3.05 1.63 -4.44
CA ILE A 149 -4.48 1.33 -4.41
C ILE A 149 -5.22 2.66 -4.29
N ALA A 150 -6.11 2.97 -5.23
CA ALA A 150 -6.81 4.26 -5.25
C ALA A 150 -5.89 5.48 -5.08
N SER A 151 -4.73 5.47 -5.75
CA SER A 151 -3.69 6.52 -5.70
C SER A 151 -2.96 6.70 -4.36
N VAL A 152 -3.05 5.72 -3.47
CA VAL A 152 -2.37 5.70 -2.17
C VAL A 152 -1.59 4.39 -2.00
N CYS A 153 -0.34 4.49 -1.53
CA CYS A 153 0.45 3.31 -1.15
C CYS A 153 -0.11 2.71 0.13
N GLN A 154 -0.58 1.47 0.08
CA GLN A 154 -1.03 0.76 1.27
C GLN A 154 -0.74 -0.74 1.18
N GLU A 155 -0.67 -1.40 2.33
CA GLU A 155 -0.55 -2.85 2.41
C GLU A 155 -1.90 -3.55 2.28
N LEU A 156 -1.92 -4.70 1.62
CA LEU A 156 -3.08 -5.59 1.53
C LEU A 156 -2.97 -6.76 2.53
N ARG A 157 -2.90 -6.46 3.84
CA ARG A 157 -2.87 -7.50 4.90
C ARG A 157 -4.24 -7.96 5.37
N GLN A 158 -5.31 -7.38 4.83
CA GLN A 158 -6.67 -7.58 5.29
C GLN A 158 -7.15 -9.01 4.96
N SER A 159 -7.68 -9.69 5.96
CA SER A 159 -8.49 -10.88 5.72
C SER A 159 -9.85 -10.47 5.17
N CYS A 160 -10.40 -11.29 4.30
CA CYS A 160 -11.67 -11.03 3.64
C CYS A 160 -12.48 -12.32 3.53
N LEU A 161 -13.79 -12.18 3.35
CA LEU A 161 -14.69 -13.26 2.93
C LEU A 161 -15.25 -12.98 1.53
N LEU A 162 -15.43 -11.70 1.21
CA LEU A 162 -15.97 -11.18 -0.04
C LEU A 162 -15.02 -10.13 -0.64
N ASP A 163 -15.12 -9.90 -1.96
CA ASP A 163 -14.36 -8.84 -2.64
C ASP A 163 -14.64 -7.45 -2.03
N SER A 164 -15.87 -7.23 -1.54
CA SER A 164 -16.29 -6.00 -0.87
C SER A 164 -15.62 -5.74 0.48
N ASP A 165 -14.98 -6.74 1.08
CA ASP A 165 -14.23 -6.55 2.33
C ASP A 165 -12.87 -5.89 2.08
N CYS A 166 -12.40 -5.95 0.82
CA CYS A 166 -11.14 -5.37 0.39
C CYS A 166 -11.28 -3.89 0.02
N PRO A 167 -10.16 -3.13 0.01
CA PRO A 167 -10.19 -1.74 -0.44
C PRO A 167 -10.78 -1.61 -1.84
N LEU A 168 -11.61 -0.58 -2.04
CA LEU A 168 -12.24 -0.26 -3.33
C LEU A 168 -11.17 0.11 -4.36
N ASP A 169 -10.84 -0.86 -5.21
CA ASP A 169 -9.94 -0.73 -6.34
C ASP A 169 -10.30 -1.78 -7.39
N LEU A 170 -10.17 -1.43 -8.67
CA LEU A 170 -10.61 -2.27 -9.78
C LEU A 170 -9.90 -3.63 -9.82
N TRP A 171 -8.72 -3.73 -9.23
CA TRP A 171 -7.88 -4.92 -9.35
C TRP A 171 -7.59 -5.59 -8.00
N VAL A 172 -8.33 -5.27 -6.94
CA VAL A 172 -8.18 -5.91 -5.63
C VAL A 172 -9.35 -6.86 -5.38
N PHE A 173 -9.02 -8.13 -5.11
CA PHE A 173 -10.01 -9.19 -4.93
C PHE A 173 -9.74 -9.99 -3.67
N CYS A 174 -10.80 -10.61 -3.13
CA CYS A 174 -10.67 -11.57 -2.06
C CYS A 174 -10.33 -12.96 -2.60
N ILE A 175 -9.10 -13.41 -2.37
CA ILE A 175 -8.60 -14.71 -2.83
C ILE A 175 -8.14 -15.52 -1.62
N LYS A 176 -8.77 -16.69 -1.39
CA LYS A 176 -8.48 -17.55 -0.23
C LYS A 176 -8.38 -16.78 1.09
N ASN A 177 -9.40 -15.97 1.37
CA ASN A 177 -9.53 -15.13 2.55
C ASN A 177 -8.48 -14.03 2.72
N LYS A 178 -7.77 -13.64 1.64
CA LYS A 178 -6.83 -12.51 1.65
C LYS A 178 -7.08 -11.56 0.49
N CYS A 179 -7.08 -10.26 0.79
CA CYS A 179 -7.11 -9.24 -0.25
C CYS A 179 -5.82 -9.32 -1.07
N THR A 180 -5.96 -9.51 -2.38
CA THR A 180 -4.85 -9.71 -3.31
C THR A 180 -5.03 -8.78 -4.49
N LYS A 181 -3.99 -8.01 -4.82
CA LYS A 181 -3.97 -7.21 -6.04
C LYS A 181 -3.64 -8.11 -7.23
N LEU A 182 -4.42 -7.95 -8.30
CA LEU A 182 -4.28 -8.65 -9.57
C LEU A 182 -4.12 -7.63 -10.72
N GLY A 183 -4.26 -8.06 -11.96
CA GLY A 183 -4.18 -7.20 -13.14
C GLY A 183 -2.76 -6.92 -13.64
N GLN A 184 -1.72 -7.32 -12.89
CA GLN A 184 -0.33 -7.31 -13.37
C GLN A 184 -0.19 -8.17 -14.61
N ARG A 185 0.77 -7.80 -15.46
CA ARG A 185 1.10 -8.54 -16.67
C ARG A 185 1.65 -9.92 -16.32
N CYS A 186 1.26 -10.90 -17.11
CA CYS A 186 1.74 -12.27 -16.99
C CYS A 186 1.86 -12.89 -18.38
N SER A 187 2.73 -13.89 -18.48
CA SER A 187 2.83 -14.79 -19.62
C SER A 187 2.30 -16.18 -19.26
N THR A 188 2.45 -16.58 -18.00
CA THR A 188 2.00 -17.87 -17.46
C THR A 188 1.39 -17.69 -16.07
N ASP A 189 0.64 -18.69 -15.60
CA ASP A 189 0.05 -18.69 -14.25
C ASP A 189 1.10 -18.52 -13.13
N ARG A 190 2.38 -18.87 -13.40
CA ARG A 190 3.48 -18.73 -12.44
C ARG A 190 3.88 -17.28 -12.19
N ASP A 191 3.56 -16.38 -13.11
CA ASP A 191 3.81 -14.95 -12.96
C ASP A 191 2.74 -14.29 -12.06
N CYS A 192 1.70 -15.06 -11.70
CA CYS A 192 0.58 -14.59 -10.92
C CYS A 192 0.68 -15.02 -9.43
N PRO A 193 0.14 -14.21 -8.51
CA PRO A 193 0.00 -14.54 -7.10
C PRO A 193 -0.68 -15.91 -6.90
N PRO A 194 -0.39 -16.61 -5.80
CA PRO A 194 -1.01 -17.89 -5.52
C PRO A 194 -2.54 -17.84 -5.63
N ASN A 195 -3.11 -18.83 -6.31
CA ASN A 195 -4.56 -18.96 -6.55
C ASN A 195 -5.15 -17.89 -7.47
N SER A 196 -4.35 -17.37 -8.39
CA SER A 196 -4.78 -16.59 -9.54
C SER A 196 -4.22 -17.19 -10.83
N PHE A 197 -4.76 -16.78 -11.97
CA PHE A 197 -4.43 -17.35 -13.28
C PHE A 197 -4.08 -16.25 -14.27
N CYS A 198 -3.17 -16.56 -15.18
CA CYS A 198 -2.82 -15.67 -16.27
C CYS A 198 -3.82 -15.85 -17.39
N VAL A 199 -4.68 -14.85 -17.60
CA VAL A 199 -5.70 -14.86 -18.65
C VAL A 199 -5.67 -13.54 -19.41
N GLY A 200 -5.56 -13.59 -20.74
CA GLY A 200 -5.43 -12.38 -21.56
C GLY A 200 -4.21 -11.51 -21.19
N SER A 201 -3.08 -12.15 -20.89
CA SER A 201 -1.83 -11.51 -20.44
C SER A 201 -1.93 -10.68 -19.15
N LYS A 202 -2.99 -10.90 -18.35
CA LYS A 202 -3.17 -10.30 -17.03
C LYS A 202 -3.53 -11.37 -16.00
N CYS A 203 -3.04 -11.18 -14.78
CA CYS A 203 -3.47 -12.03 -13.69
C CYS A 203 -4.91 -11.71 -13.28
N ASN A 204 -5.74 -12.74 -13.18
CA ASN A 204 -7.15 -12.65 -12.87
C ASN A 204 -7.51 -13.61 -11.73
N LYS A 205 -8.60 -13.32 -11.03
CA LYS A 205 -9.14 -14.25 -10.03
C LYS A 205 -9.63 -15.52 -10.72
N PRO A 206 -9.72 -16.66 -10.02
CA PRO A 206 -10.32 -17.86 -10.58
C PRO A 206 -11.73 -17.55 -11.10
N ILE A 207 -11.93 -17.63 -12.41
CA ILE A 207 -13.25 -17.46 -13.03
C ILE A 207 -13.81 -18.85 -13.24
N SER A 208 -14.89 -19.14 -12.52
CA SER A 208 -15.68 -20.35 -12.75
C SER A 208 -16.44 -20.24 -14.06
N CYS A 209 -16.48 -21.32 -14.80
CA CYS A 209 -17.25 -21.45 -16.02
C CYS A 209 -17.95 -22.81 -16.06
N TYR A 210 -19.08 -22.88 -16.74
CA TYR A 210 -19.71 -24.13 -17.13
C TYR A 210 -19.39 -24.48 -18.59
N SER A 211 -19.22 -23.46 -19.43
CA SER A 211 -19.04 -23.56 -20.87
C SER A 211 -18.15 -22.44 -21.40
N ASP A 212 -17.59 -22.61 -22.60
CA ASP A 212 -16.69 -21.61 -23.21
C ASP A 212 -17.29 -20.19 -23.29
N PRO A 213 -18.59 -20.02 -23.58
CA PRO A 213 -19.23 -18.69 -23.55
C PRO A 213 -19.11 -17.93 -22.23
N ASP A 214 -18.99 -18.61 -21.09
CA ASP A 214 -18.79 -17.96 -19.79
C ASP A 214 -17.42 -17.25 -19.70
N CYS A 215 -16.48 -17.63 -20.56
CA CYS A 215 -15.14 -17.06 -20.65
C CYS A 215 -15.03 -15.94 -21.71
N SER A 216 -16.14 -15.53 -22.34
CA SER A 216 -16.14 -14.59 -23.47
C SER A 216 -15.54 -13.21 -23.17
N ASN A 217 -15.49 -12.81 -21.89
CA ASN A 217 -14.84 -11.58 -21.45
C ASN A 217 -13.32 -11.60 -21.62
N PHE A 218 -12.75 -12.77 -21.90
CA PHE A 218 -11.32 -13.00 -22.04
C PHE A 218 -11.02 -13.56 -23.43
N PRO A 219 -10.55 -12.72 -24.37
CA PRO A 219 -10.30 -13.14 -25.74
C PRO A 219 -9.37 -14.37 -25.79
N GLY A 220 -9.84 -15.44 -26.41
CA GLY A 220 -9.07 -16.67 -26.54
C GLY A 220 -9.14 -17.62 -25.32
N ALA A 221 -9.86 -17.26 -24.26
CA ALA A 221 -10.09 -18.19 -23.15
C ALA A 221 -11.19 -19.21 -23.47
N TYR A 222 -11.13 -20.37 -22.83
CA TYR A 222 -12.15 -21.43 -22.92
C TYR A 222 -12.34 -22.10 -21.56
N CYS A 223 -13.42 -22.85 -21.40
CA CYS A 223 -13.77 -23.48 -20.16
C CYS A 223 -13.15 -24.87 -20.03
N LEU A 224 -12.22 -25.01 -19.09
CA LEU A 224 -11.52 -26.26 -18.80
C LEU A 224 -11.64 -26.58 -17.32
N ASN A 225 -12.15 -27.78 -16.99
CA ASN A 225 -12.33 -28.23 -15.60
C ASN A 225 -13.06 -27.19 -14.73
N SER A 226 -14.12 -26.58 -15.28
CA SER A 226 -14.91 -25.52 -14.67
C SER A 226 -14.16 -24.21 -14.39
N LYS A 227 -13.05 -23.95 -15.09
CA LYS A 227 -12.25 -22.72 -14.98
C LYS A 227 -11.90 -22.14 -16.36
N CYS A 228 -11.97 -20.83 -16.49
CA CYS A 228 -11.49 -20.16 -17.69
C CYS A 228 -9.96 -20.23 -17.76
N THR A 229 -9.43 -20.71 -18.88
CA THR A 229 -7.99 -20.79 -19.16
C THR A 229 -7.68 -20.25 -20.55
N ASN A 230 -6.45 -19.79 -20.80
CA ASN A 230 -6.03 -19.35 -22.13
C ASN A 230 -5.91 -20.53 -23.10
N ALA A 231 -6.31 -20.32 -24.36
CA ALA A 231 -5.86 -21.17 -25.44
C ALA A 231 -4.33 -21.08 -25.59
N LEU A 232 -3.65 -22.19 -25.34
CA LEU A 232 -2.23 -22.33 -25.62
C LEU A 232 -2.03 -22.25 -27.14
N PRO A 233 -0.98 -21.57 -27.64
CA PRO A 233 -0.63 -21.64 -29.04
C PRO A 233 -0.23 -23.08 -29.38
N CYS A 234 -0.57 -23.51 -30.59
CA CYS A 234 -0.27 -24.85 -31.07
C CYS A 234 -0.02 -24.86 -32.57
N GLN A 235 0.69 -25.86 -33.05
CA GLN A 235 0.75 -26.22 -34.47
C GLN A 235 0.04 -27.54 -34.77
N LYS A 236 -0.07 -28.43 -33.77
CA LYS A 236 -0.62 -29.78 -33.92
C LYS A 236 -1.39 -30.19 -32.68
N ASP A 237 -2.29 -31.15 -32.81
CA ASP A 237 -3.15 -31.60 -31.70
C ASP A 237 -2.38 -32.20 -30.53
N SER A 238 -1.23 -32.83 -30.81
CA SER A 238 -0.33 -33.37 -29.79
C SER A 238 0.22 -32.30 -28.84
N GLU A 239 0.15 -31.02 -29.19
CA GLU A 239 0.63 -29.91 -28.35
C GLU A 239 -0.46 -29.43 -27.36
N CYS A 240 -1.71 -29.84 -27.56
CA CYS A 240 -2.86 -29.44 -26.75
C CYS A 240 -3.20 -30.41 -25.62
N GLN A 241 -2.25 -31.28 -25.24
CA GLN A 241 -2.40 -32.39 -24.29
C GLN A 241 -2.79 -31.94 -22.88
N VAL A 242 -4.08 -31.66 -22.68
CA VAL A 242 -4.65 -31.44 -21.35
C VAL A 242 -5.86 -32.33 -21.08
N ASN A 243 -6.60 -32.80 -22.10
CA ASN A 243 -7.73 -33.76 -22.03
C ASN A 243 -8.12 -34.29 -23.43
N ASP A 244 -8.97 -35.32 -23.52
CA ASP A 244 -9.37 -36.03 -24.75
C ASP A 244 -10.15 -35.18 -25.80
N ASP A 245 -10.63 -33.99 -25.43
CA ASP A 245 -11.46 -33.14 -26.30
C ASP A 245 -10.81 -31.80 -26.68
N VAL A 246 -9.49 -31.65 -26.53
CA VAL A 246 -8.78 -30.40 -26.86
C VAL A 246 -7.93 -30.58 -28.11
N TYR A 247 -8.18 -29.76 -29.13
CA TYR A 247 -7.53 -29.84 -30.42
C TYR A 247 -6.93 -28.49 -30.85
N CYS A 248 -5.92 -28.55 -31.71
CA CYS A 248 -5.32 -27.39 -32.31
C CYS A 248 -6.19 -26.85 -33.45
N VAL A 249 -6.88 -25.74 -33.21
CA VAL A 249 -7.78 -25.09 -34.17
C VAL A 249 -7.28 -23.68 -34.42
N ASN A 250 -6.93 -23.37 -35.68
CA ASN A 250 -6.40 -22.06 -36.08
C ASN A 250 -5.26 -21.57 -35.18
N SER A 251 -4.25 -22.44 -34.99
CA SER A 251 -3.06 -22.20 -34.16
C SER A 251 -3.29 -21.98 -32.66
N ALA A 252 -4.46 -22.37 -32.14
CA ALA A 252 -4.81 -22.26 -30.74
C ALA A 252 -5.48 -23.55 -30.22
N CYS A 253 -5.12 -23.99 -29.02
CA CYS A 253 -5.75 -25.14 -28.38
C CYS A 253 -7.17 -24.79 -27.95
N ARG A 254 -8.16 -25.48 -28.52
CA ARG A 254 -9.59 -25.27 -28.29
C ARG A 254 -10.24 -26.58 -27.87
N LYS A 255 -11.18 -26.48 -26.93
CA LYS A 255 -12.07 -27.59 -26.60
C LYS A 255 -13.11 -27.76 -27.71
N LEU A 256 -13.31 -28.99 -28.18
CA LEU A 256 -14.36 -29.38 -29.12
C LEU A 256 -15.29 -30.42 -28.49
N GLY A 257 -16.25 -30.96 -29.24
CA GLY A 257 -17.23 -31.94 -28.76
C GLY A 257 -18.49 -31.35 -28.12
N GLN A 258 -18.65 -30.01 -28.17
CA GLN A 258 -19.90 -29.35 -27.76
C GLN A 258 -21.08 -29.89 -28.60
N PRO A 259 -22.27 -30.06 -28.00
CA PRO A 259 -23.44 -30.48 -28.75
C PRO A 259 -23.85 -29.40 -29.76
N CYS A 260 -24.27 -29.81 -30.94
CA CYS A 260 -24.76 -28.92 -31.99
C CYS A 260 -25.91 -29.56 -32.76
N GLY A 261 -26.86 -28.76 -33.23
CA GLY A 261 -27.87 -29.16 -34.21
C GLY A 261 -27.56 -28.68 -35.63
N ARG A 262 -26.73 -27.63 -35.77
CA ARG A 262 -26.36 -26.99 -37.03
C ARG A 262 -24.94 -26.45 -36.98
N GLU A 263 -24.33 -26.21 -38.13
CA GLU A 263 -22.96 -25.68 -38.22
C GLU A 263 -22.78 -24.35 -37.48
N GLN A 264 -23.76 -23.44 -37.55
CA GLN A 264 -23.68 -22.11 -36.93
C GLN A 264 -23.69 -22.16 -35.39
N GLU A 265 -24.03 -23.31 -34.80
CA GLU A 265 -23.97 -23.52 -33.35
C GLU A 265 -22.54 -23.87 -32.89
N CYS A 266 -21.66 -24.26 -33.81
CA CYS A 266 -20.28 -24.56 -33.46
C CYS A 266 -19.41 -23.30 -33.36
N PRO A 267 -18.61 -23.17 -32.30
CA PRO A 267 -17.68 -22.05 -32.15
C PRO A 267 -16.51 -22.18 -33.13
N TYR A 268 -15.81 -21.08 -33.39
CA TYR A 268 -14.57 -21.05 -34.19
C TYR A 268 -14.73 -21.42 -35.67
N GLN A 269 -15.90 -21.14 -36.26
CA GLN A 269 -16.09 -21.23 -37.71
C GLN A 269 -15.05 -20.36 -38.47
N PRO A 270 -14.60 -20.78 -39.67
CA PRO A 270 -15.01 -21.95 -40.45
C PRO A 270 -14.23 -23.24 -40.13
N PHE A 271 -13.44 -23.27 -39.05
CA PHE A 271 -12.51 -24.37 -38.75
C PHE A 271 -13.15 -25.54 -38.00
N VAL A 272 -14.42 -25.41 -37.63
CA VAL A 272 -15.21 -26.38 -36.85
C VAL A 272 -16.56 -26.55 -37.51
N GLU A 273 -17.03 -27.80 -37.60
CA GLU A 273 -18.30 -28.19 -38.21
C GLU A 273 -19.13 -29.08 -37.28
N CYS A 274 -20.43 -29.15 -37.52
CA CYS A 274 -21.34 -29.97 -36.74
C CYS A 274 -21.49 -31.36 -37.39
N VAL A 275 -20.94 -32.40 -36.76
CA VAL A 275 -21.00 -33.78 -37.24
C VAL A 275 -21.54 -34.67 -36.13
N GLU A 276 -22.55 -35.49 -36.43
CA GLU A 276 -23.16 -36.40 -35.45
C GLU A 276 -23.58 -35.70 -34.14
N LEU A 277 -24.16 -34.51 -34.27
CA LEU A 277 -24.58 -33.64 -33.17
C LEU A 277 -23.43 -33.15 -32.27
N LYS A 278 -22.18 -33.19 -32.72
CA LYS A 278 -21.01 -32.68 -32.01
C LYS A 278 -20.16 -31.77 -32.89
N CYS A 279 -19.61 -30.73 -32.28
CA CYS A 279 -18.64 -29.86 -32.94
C CYS A 279 -17.29 -30.57 -33.05
N VAL A 280 -16.80 -30.75 -34.27
CA VAL A 280 -15.52 -31.39 -34.59
C VAL A 280 -14.72 -30.51 -35.54
N LYS A 281 -13.43 -30.79 -35.75
CA LYS A 281 -12.67 -30.04 -36.74
C LYS A 281 -13.22 -30.27 -38.14
N ALA A 282 -13.31 -29.18 -38.90
CA ALA A 282 -13.66 -29.22 -40.31
C ALA A 282 -12.72 -30.17 -41.08
N GLY A 283 -13.29 -31.18 -41.74
CA GLY A 283 -12.56 -32.12 -42.60
C GLY A 283 -11.90 -33.31 -41.89
N GLN A 284 -12.12 -33.51 -40.57
CA GLN A 284 -11.48 -34.60 -39.82
C GLN A 284 -12.20 -35.96 -39.96
N ILE A 285 -13.48 -35.98 -40.35
CA ILE A 285 -14.30 -37.21 -40.47
C ILE A 285 -14.57 -37.58 -41.93
N ARG A 286 -14.48 -36.63 -42.87
CA ARG A 286 -14.59 -36.94 -44.29
C ARG A 286 -13.22 -37.29 -44.85
N SER A 287 -12.93 -38.58 -44.96
CA SER A 287 -12.08 -39.04 -46.06
C SER A 287 -12.79 -38.61 -47.36
N CYS A 288 -12.38 -37.47 -47.93
CA CYS A 288 -12.89 -37.04 -49.23
C CYS A 288 -12.37 -38.03 -50.27
N GLU A 289 -13.25 -38.89 -50.76
CA GLU A 289 -12.96 -39.78 -51.89
C GLU A 289 -13.15 -39.03 -53.23
N THR A 290 -13.93 -37.94 -53.24
CA THR A 290 -14.17 -37.13 -54.43
C THR A 290 -14.18 -35.62 -54.14
N ASP A 291 -13.80 -34.81 -55.14
CA ASP A 291 -13.76 -33.33 -55.05
C ASP A 291 -15.13 -32.70 -54.73
N ALA A 292 -16.23 -33.42 -54.97
CA ALA A 292 -17.59 -32.97 -54.65
C ALA A 292 -17.90 -33.01 -53.13
N ASP A 293 -17.14 -33.79 -52.35
CA ASP A 293 -17.35 -33.98 -50.90
C ASP A 293 -16.66 -32.89 -50.05
N CYS A 294 -15.86 -32.04 -50.70
CA CYS A 294 -14.95 -31.06 -50.10
C CYS A 294 -15.26 -29.62 -50.60
N PRO A 295 -16.32 -28.94 -50.13
CA PRO A 295 -16.74 -27.66 -50.71
C PRO A 295 -15.89 -26.43 -50.36
N SER A 296 -14.86 -26.53 -49.51
CA SER A 296 -14.17 -25.32 -49.06
C SER A 296 -12.82 -25.57 -48.37
N PHE A 297 -11.76 -25.62 -49.16
CA PHE A 297 -10.45 -25.05 -48.79
C PHE A 297 -10.00 -24.11 -49.91
N PRO A 298 -9.52 -22.89 -49.63
CA PRO A 298 -8.90 -22.05 -50.65
C PRO A 298 -7.54 -22.65 -51.06
N PRO A 299 -7.11 -22.51 -52.33
CA PRO A 299 -5.81 -23.00 -52.77
C PRO A 299 -4.70 -22.21 -52.08
N MET A 300 -3.72 -22.93 -51.50
CA MET A 300 -2.47 -22.32 -51.05
C MET A 300 -1.64 -21.93 -52.28
N GLY A 301 -1.34 -20.64 -52.38
CA GLY A 301 -0.26 -20.10 -53.23
C GLY A 301 1.03 -19.95 -52.43
#